data_AF-A0A3D1ZIB8-F1
#
_entry.id   AF-A0A3D1ZIB8-F1
#
_cell.length_a   1.000
_cell.length_b   1.000
_cell.length_c   1.000
_cell.angle_alpha   90.00
_cell.angle_beta   90.00
_cell.angle_gamma   90.00
#
_symmetry.space_group_name_H-M   'P 1'
#
loop_
_entity.id
_entity.type
_entity.pdbx_description
1 polymer ?
#
loop_
_entity_poly.entity_id
_entity_poly.type
_entity_poly.pdbx_seq_one_letter_code
_entity_poly.pdbx_strand_id
1 'polypeptide(L)'
;MFLVSDPGTPSSLIMFDNSAKLISIHSAFGMLALMLTVALIACSDGSSEVDQAESDGRLRVVTTVSPITSLVENIGGTRIRLEGIIPEGLNSHTYEPAPSVARLITEADLIVLNGLFLEEPALNMAEANKKDAAVILQLGDKTVTPEQ
;
A
#
# COMPACT_ATOMS: atom_id res chain seq x y z
N MET A 1 87.60 -51.89 21.12
CA MET A 1 87.37 -52.61 19.86
C MET A 1 85.92 -53.08 19.90
N PHE A 2 84.97 -52.61 19.10
CA PHE A 2 84.98 -51.82 17.88
C PHE A 2 84.14 -50.55 18.06
N LEU A 3 84.51 -49.50 17.33
CA LEU A 3 83.70 -48.31 17.10
C LEU A 3 82.69 -48.59 15.98
N VAL A 4 81.47 -48.07 16.12
CA VAL A 4 80.62 -47.70 14.99
C VAL A 4 80.06 -46.31 15.31
N SER A 5 80.50 -45.33 14.53
CA SER A 5 79.97 -43.96 14.48
C SER A 5 78.62 -43.94 13.79
N ASP A 6 77.69 -43.11 14.28
CA ASP A 6 76.90 -42.24 13.39
C ASP A 6 76.46 -40.96 14.14
N PRO A 7 76.57 -39.76 13.55
CA PRO A 7 76.19 -38.49 14.16
C PRO A 7 74.83 -37.97 13.61
N GLY A 8 73.99 -37.36 14.45
CA GLY A 8 72.79 -36.68 13.95
C GLY A 8 71.84 -36.20 15.05
N THR A 9 71.69 -34.89 15.15
CA THR A 9 70.90 -34.05 16.08
C THR A 9 69.36 -34.16 15.86
N PRO A 10 68.50 -33.27 16.43
CA PRO A 10 68.28 -32.85 17.82
C PRO A 10 66.79 -32.93 18.25
N SER A 11 66.55 -32.59 19.52
CA SER A 11 65.33 -32.11 20.19
C SER A 11 64.12 -31.72 19.30
N SER A 12 62.96 -32.34 19.52
CA SER A 12 61.66 -31.82 19.06
C SER A 12 60.81 -31.34 20.23
N LEU A 13 60.50 -30.05 20.16
CA LEU A 13 59.61 -29.27 21.01
C LEU A 13 58.17 -29.76 20.79
N ILE A 14 57.48 -30.19 21.86
CA ILE A 14 56.04 -30.48 21.82
C ILE A 14 55.30 -29.14 21.70
N MET A 15 54.88 -28.79 20.49
CA MET A 15 54.01 -27.63 20.24
C MET A 15 52.57 -28.15 20.14
N PHE A 16 51.74 -27.86 21.15
CA PHE A 16 50.31 -28.17 21.12
C PHE A 16 49.63 -27.32 20.04
N ASP A 17 49.08 -28.00 19.04
CA ASP A 17 48.29 -27.40 17.97
C ASP A 17 46.98 -26.81 18.54
N ASN A 18 46.87 -25.47 18.50
CA ASN A 18 45.71 -24.70 18.93
C ASN A 18 44.72 -24.44 17.77
N SER A 19 44.96 -25.01 16.59
CA SER A 19 44.19 -24.72 15.37
C SER A 19 42.91 -25.55 15.29
N ALA A 20 42.87 -26.74 15.91
CA ALA A 20 41.69 -27.60 15.94
C ALA A 20 40.53 -27.06 16.81
N LYS A 21 40.82 -26.31 17.89
CA LYS A 21 39.77 -25.72 18.76
C LYS A 21 39.05 -24.55 18.08
N LEU A 22 39.77 -23.78 17.26
CA LEU A 22 39.22 -22.60 16.60
C LEU A 22 38.19 -22.96 15.52
N ILE A 23 38.37 -24.07 14.79
CA ILE A 23 37.47 -24.49 13.71
C ILE A 23 36.13 -25.03 14.26
N SER A 24 36.16 -25.75 15.39
CA SER A 24 34.95 -26.31 16.01
C SER A 24 34.02 -25.23 16.59
N ILE A 25 34.59 -24.16 17.16
CA ILE A 25 33.85 -23.02 17.74
C ILE A 25 33.10 -22.22 16.66
N HIS A 26 33.65 -22.08 15.45
CA HIS A 26 33.00 -21.36 14.34
C HIS A 26 31.75 -22.11 13.82
N SER A 27 31.76 -23.45 13.79
CA SER A 27 30.58 -24.22 13.36
C SER A 27 29.44 -24.18 14.38
N ALA A 28 29.78 -24.19 15.68
CA ALA A 28 28.81 -24.10 16.77
C ALA A 28 28.16 -22.70 16.86
N PHE A 29 28.94 -21.63 16.63
CA PHE A 29 28.42 -20.26 16.58
C PHE A 29 27.50 -20.03 15.37
N GLY A 30 27.85 -20.58 14.20
CA GLY A 30 27.03 -20.49 13.00
C GLY A 30 25.69 -21.24 13.13
N MET A 31 25.70 -22.42 13.76
CA MET A 31 24.49 -23.22 13.97
C MET A 31 23.54 -22.60 15.00
N LEU A 32 24.07 -21.96 16.05
CA LEU A 32 23.26 -21.24 17.05
C LEU A 32 22.64 -19.96 16.47
N ALA A 33 23.38 -19.21 15.64
CA ALA A 33 22.87 -18.03 14.95
C ALA A 33 21.75 -18.39 13.95
N LEU A 34 21.88 -19.52 13.25
CA LEU A 34 20.87 -20.01 12.30
C LEU A 34 19.59 -20.51 13.00
N MET A 35 19.70 -21.13 14.18
CA MET A 35 18.53 -21.49 14.97
C MET A 35 17.79 -20.27 15.53
N LEU A 36 18.52 -19.22 15.91
CA LEU A 36 17.93 -18.00 16.44
C LEU A 36 17.14 -17.21 15.38
N THR A 37 17.60 -17.21 14.12
CA THR A 37 16.87 -16.57 13.01
C THR A 37 15.60 -17.33 12.64
N VAL A 38 15.60 -18.67 12.69
CA VAL A 38 14.40 -19.48 12.45
C VAL A 38 13.36 -19.29 13.57
N ALA A 39 13.80 -19.16 14.82
CA ALA A 39 12.92 -18.91 15.96
C ALA A 39 12.21 -17.53 15.88
N LEU A 40 12.87 -16.50 15.33
CA LEU A 40 12.28 -15.18 15.14
C LEU A 40 11.20 -15.15 14.05
N ILE A 41 11.31 -15.99 13.02
CA ILE A 41 10.30 -16.10 11.94
C ILE A 41 9.03 -16.81 12.44
N ALA A 42 9.17 -17.75 13.38
CA ALA A 42 8.04 -18.53 13.93
C ALA A 42 7.10 -17.73 14.84
N CYS A 43 7.54 -16.59 15.40
CA CYS A 43 6.68 -15.69 16.19
C CYS A 43 5.91 -14.68 15.33
N SER A 44 6.06 -14.71 14.01
CA SER A 44 5.31 -13.88 13.07
C SER A 44 3.96 -14.48 12.68
N ASP A 45 3.35 -15.30 13.55
CA ASP A 45 1.92 -15.65 13.45
C ASP A 45 1.06 -14.44 13.86
N GLY A 46 1.32 -13.32 13.19
CA GLY A 46 0.39 -12.22 13.08
C GLY A 46 -0.66 -12.67 12.09
N SER A 47 -1.72 -13.29 12.60
CA SER A 47 -3.05 -13.22 12.00
C SER A 47 -3.46 -11.74 11.96
N SER A 48 -2.82 -11.00 11.06
CA SER A 48 -3.43 -9.84 10.46
C SER A 48 -4.59 -10.40 9.65
N GLU A 49 -5.73 -10.54 10.31
CA GLU A 49 -7.01 -10.34 9.64
C GLU A 49 -6.93 -8.93 9.05
N VAL A 50 -6.37 -8.86 7.84
CA VAL A 50 -6.73 -7.82 6.92
C VAL A 50 -8.21 -8.06 6.73
N ASP A 51 -9.04 -7.27 7.42
CA ASP A 51 -10.41 -6.98 7.04
C ASP A 51 -10.35 -6.46 5.59
N GLN A 52 -10.18 -7.39 4.65
CA GLN A 52 -10.57 -7.18 3.28
C GLN A 52 -12.07 -7.10 3.39
N ALA A 53 -12.57 -5.88 3.63
CA ALA A 53 -13.94 -5.53 3.37
C ALA A 53 -14.17 -6.02 1.94
N GLU A 54 -14.82 -7.19 1.82
CA GLU A 54 -15.21 -7.73 0.54
C GLU A 54 -15.92 -6.59 -0.16
N SER A 55 -15.33 -6.13 -1.26
CA SER A 55 -16.00 -5.20 -2.15
C SER A 55 -17.33 -5.86 -2.47
N ASP A 56 -18.44 -5.29 -2.01
CA ASP A 56 -19.78 -5.86 -2.24
C ASP A 56 -20.21 -5.79 -3.72
N GLY A 57 -19.24 -5.59 -4.62
CA GLY A 57 -19.38 -5.50 -6.06
C GLY A 57 -20.03 -4.22 -6.54
N ARG A 58 -20.50 -3.34 -5.64
CA ARG A 58 -21.20 -2.12 -6.03
C ARG A 58 -20.23 -1.07 -6.52
N LEU A 59 -20.66 -0.35 -7.55
CA LEU A 59 -19.94 0.79 -8.11
C LEU A 59 -19.84 1.89 -7.06
N ARG A 60 -18.63 2.38 -6.79
CA ARG A 60 -18.39 3.54 -5.93
C ARG A 60 -18.56 4.81 -6.76
N VAL A 61 -19.60 5.57 -6.45
CA VAL A 61 -19.97 6.78 -7.17
C VAL A 61 -19.82 7.98 -6.25
N VAL A 62 -19.05 8.97 -6.69
CA VAL A 62 -18.88 10.25 -6.01
C VAL A 62 -19.61 11.33 -6.82
N THR A 63 -20.32 12.22 -6.15
CA THR A 63 -21.03 13.35 -6.75
C THR A 63 -20.63 14.66 -6.11
N THR A 64 -20.78 15.76 -6.85
CA THR A 64 -20.43 17.10 -6.36
C THR A 64 -21.52 17.69 -5.48
N VAL A 65 -22.58 18.24 -6.09
CA VAL A 65 -23.63 19.00 -5.42
C VAL A 65 -24.89 18.18 -5.20
N SER A 66 -25.63 18.50 -4.14
CA SER A 66 -26.82 17.77 -3.72
C SER A 66 -27.88 17.51 -4.80
N PRO A 67 -28.19 18.42 -5.76
CA PRO A 67 -29.12 18.08 -6.85
C PRO A 67 -28.63 16.92 -7.72
N ILE A 68 -27.32 16.86 -7.99
CA ILE A 68 -26.71 15.76 -8.76
C ILE A 68 -26.68 14.49 -7.91
N THR A 69 -26.35 14.60 -6.61
CA THR A 69 -26.41 13.47 -5.68
C THR A 69 -27.80 12.83 -5.65
N SER A 70 -28.85 13.65 -5.51
CA SER A 70 -30.24 13.18 -5.49
C SER A 70 -30.63 12.49 -6.81
N LEU A 71 -30.22 13.05 -7.97
CA LEU A 71 -30.46 12.42 -9.26
C LEU A 71 -29.80 11.04 -9.36
N VAL A 72 -28.53 10.95 -8.98
CA VAL A 72 -27.75 9.71 -9.02
C VAL A 72 -28.29 8.67 -8.04
N GLU A 73 -28.75 9.09 -6.85
CA GLU A 73 -29.40 8.22 -5.87
C GLU A 73 -30.67 7.58 -6.43
N ASN A 74 -31.53 8.38 -7.08
CA ASN A 74 -32.77 7.89 -7.68
C ASN A 74 -32.52 6.90 -8.83
N ILE A 75 -31.42 7.06 -9.58
CA ILE A 75 -31.06 6.17 -10.71
C ILE A 75 -30.36 4.89 -10.21
N GLY A 76 -29.36 5.04 -9.35
CA GLY A 76 -28.50 3.95 -8.90
C GLY A 76 -29.11 3.12 -7.77
N GLY A 77 -29.86 3.76 -6.88
CA GLY A 77 -30.49 3.14 -5.71
C GLY A 77 -29.52 2.26 -4.94
N THR A 78 -29.94 1.04 -4.62
CA THR A 78 -29.15 0.09 -3.84
C THR A 78 -27.98 -0.55 -4.60
N ARG A 79 -27.83 -0.31 -5.91
CA ARG A 79 -26.82 -0.93 -6.78
C ARG A 79 -25.46 -0.23 -6.74
N ILE A 80 -25.41 0.95 -6.14
CA ILE A 80 -24.19 1.76 -6.03
C ILE A 80 -23.90 2.06 -4.56
N ARG A 81 -22.65 2.46 -4.29
CA ARG A 81 -22.26 3.18 -3.07
C ARG A 81 -22.08 4.63 -3.46
N LEU A 82 -22.98 5.49 -2.99
CA LEU A 82 -23.05 6.89 -3.39
C LEU A 82 -22.55 7.80 -2.26
N GLU A 83 -21.63 8.69 -2.58
CA GLU A 83 -21.16 9.76 -1.68
C GLU A 83 -21.28 11.12 -2.37
N GLY A 84 -21.88 12.10 -1.69
CA GLY A 84 -21.96 13.49 -2.15
C GLY A 84 -20.97 14.35 -1.37
N ILE A 85 -20.05 15.04 -2.06
CA ILE A 85 -18.96 15.77 -1.40
C ILE A 85 -19.39 17.15 -0.91
N ILE A 86 -20.42 17.76 -1.53
CA ILE A 86 -20.98 19.05 -1.11
C ILE A 86 -22.38 18.81 -0.51
N PRO A 87 -22.50 18.86 0.83
CA PRO A 87 -23.77 18.70 1.53
C PRO A 87 -24.86 19.68 1.08
N GLU A 88 -26.11 19.29 1.33
CA GLU A 88 -27.27 20.17 1.17
C GLU A 88 -27.12 21.48 1.97
N GLY A 89 -27.57 22.59 1.37
CA GLY A 89 -27.53 23.90 1.99
C GLY A 89 -26.17 24.60 2.00
N LEU A 90 -25.10 23.95 1.51
CA LEU A 90 -23.78 24.57 1.36
C LEU A 90 -23.56 25.14 -0.05
N ASN A 91 -22.83 26.25 -0.13
CA ASN A 91 -22.45 26.88 -1.39
C ASN A 91 -21.18 26.21 -1.94
N SER A 92 -21.26 25.65 -3.15
CA SER A 92 -20.14 24.98 -3.82
C SER A 92 -18.97 25.90 -4.15
N HIS A 93 -19.21 27.19 -4.39
CA HIS A 93 -18.16 28.15 -4.75
C HIS A 93 -17.29 28.56 -3.56
N THR A 94 -17.74 28.29 -2.33
CA THR A 94 -17.01 28.60 -1.09
C THR A 94 -16.76 27.36 -0.24
N TYR A 95 -17.10 26.17 -0.75
CA TYR A 95 -16.94 24.93 -0.02
C TYR A 95 -15.47 24.50 -0.02
N GLU A 96 -14.92 24.26 1.17
CA GLU A 96 -13.58 23.70 1.34
C GLU A 96 -13.67 22.22 1.70
N PRO A 97 -13.27 21.31 0.80
CA PRO A 97 -13.33 19.87 1.03
C PRO A 97 -12.37 19.42 2.14
N ALA A 98 -12.86 18.56 3.03
CA ALA A 98 -12.02 17.88 4.00
C ALA A 98 -11.03 16.90 3.31
N PRO A 99 -9.86 16.60 3.90
CA PRO A 99 -8.93 15.62 3.33
C PRO A 99 -9.52 14.22 3.07
N SER A 100 -10.59 13.85 3.77
CA SER A 100 -11.34 12.62 3.53
C SER A 100 -11.99 12.57 2.14
N VAL A 101 -12.34 13.72 1.56
CA VAL A 101 -12.93 13.81 0.21
C VAL A 101 -11.95 13.32 -0.85
N ALA A 102 -10.65 13.64 -0.72
CA ALA A 102 -9.63 13.14 -1.64
C ALA A 102 -9.56 11.61 -1.62
N ARG A 103 -9.71 10.97 -0.44
CA ARG A 103 -9.79 9.50 -0.34
C ARG A 103 -11.01 8.93 -1.07
N LEU A 104 -12.18 9.55 -0.91
CA LEU A 104 -13.39 9.14 -1.63
C LEU A 104 -13.17 9.16 -3.15
N ILE A 105 -12.54 10.21 -3.65
CA ILE A 105 -12.21 10.37 -5.08
C ILE A 105 -11.24 9.30 -5.57
N THR A 106 -10.20 8.97 -4.79
CA THR A 106 -9.23 7.93 -5.16
C THR A 106 -9.86 6.53 -5.23
N GLU A 107 -10.87 6.26 -4.40
CA GLU A 107 -11.58 4.97 -4.39
C GLU A 107 -12.72 4.90 -5.43
N ALA A 108 -13.22 6.04 -5.90
CA ALA A 108 -14.37 6.13 -6.80
C ALA A 108 -14.14 5.41 -8.13
N ASP A 109 -15.17 4.74 -8.64
CA ASP A 109 -15.24 4.22 -10.02
C ASP A 109 -15.82 5.25 -10.99
N LEU A 110 -16.73 6.09 -10.49
CA LEU A 110 -17.41 7.13 -11.24
C LEU A 110 -17.49 8.41 -10.40
N ILE A 111 -17.15 9.54 -11.01
CA ILE A 111 -17.26 10.87 -10.40
C ILE A 111 -18.19 11.69 -11.30
N VAL A 112 -19.33 12.13 -10.77
CA VAL A 112 -20.34 12.89 -11.52
C VAL A 112 -20.36 14.34 -11.06
N LEU A 113 -20.17 15.26 -12.01
CA LEU A 113 -20.21 16.70 -11.81
C LEU A 113 -21.32 17.31 -12.65
N ASN A 114 -21.77 18.51 -12.29
CA ASN A 114 -22.63 19.28 -13.16
C ASN A 114 -21.88 19.65 -14.46
N GLY A 115 -20.64 20.13 -14.36
CA GLY A 115 -19.88 20.60 -15.52
C GLY A 115 -20.15 22.07 -15.82
N LEU A 116 -19.92 22.50 -17.07
CA LEU A 116 -20.11 23.89 -17.52
C LEU A 116 -19.34 24.91 -16.67
N PHE A 117 -18.13 24.53 -16.22
CA PHE A 117 -17.24 25.38 -15.38
C PHE A 117 -17.81 25.74 -13.99
N LEU A 118 -18.88 25.07 -13.54
CA LEU A 118 -19.53 25.43 -12.27
C LEU A 118 -18.79 24.90 -11.03
N GLU A 119 -18.05 23.80 -11.18
CA GLU A 119 -17.36 23.12 -10.07
C GLU A 119 -15.85 22.88 -10.37
N GLU A 120 -15.18 23.84 -11.00
CA GLU A 120 -13.74 23.69 -11.37
C GLU A 120 -12.83 23.22 -10.22
N PRO A 121 -12.96 23.70 -8.97
CA PRO A 121 -12.15 23.18 -7.87
C PRO A 121 -12.36 21.68 -7.62
N ALA A 122 -13.60 21.20 -7.70
CA ALA A 122 -13.91 19.78 -7.55
C ALA A 122 -13.42 18.95 -8.75
N LEU A 123 -13.52 19.49 -9.97
CA LEU A 123 -12.97 18.86 -11.17
C LEU A 123 -11.44 18.71 -11.06
N ASN A 124 -10.73 19.77 -10.67
CA ASN A 124 -9.28 19.75 -10.50
C ASN A 124 -8.85 18.72 -9.44
N MET A 125 -9.60 18.64 -8.33
CA MET A 125 -9.37 17.62 -7.31
C MET A 125 -9.61 16.20 -7.83
N ALA A 126 -10.67 16.00 -8.60
CA ALA A 126 -10.98 14.72 -9.23
C ALA A 126 -9.87 14.28 -10.18
N GLU A 127 -9.45 15.15 -11.11
CA GLU A 127 -8.37 14.85 -12.07
C GLU A 127 -7.03 14.56 -11.37
N ALA A 128 -6.75 15.25 -10.26
CA ALA A 128 -5.50 15.05 -9.52
C ALA A 128 -5.46 13.74 -8.70
N ASN A 129 -6.61 13.19 -8.29
CA ASN A 129 -6.66 12.10 -7.30
C ASN A 129 -7.39 10.84 -7.79
N LYS A 130 -8.11 10.88 -8.91
CA LYS A 130 -8.85 9.74 -9.43
C LYS A 130 -7.90 8.58 -9.77
N LYS A 131 -8.40 7.35 -9.66
CA LYS A 131 -7.73 6.20 -10.27
C LYS A 131 -7.81 6.25 -11.80
N ASP A 132 -6.85 5.63 -12.48
CA ASP A 132 -6.77 5.65 -13.96
C ASP A 132 -8.06 5.18 -14.63
N ALA A 133 -8.65 4.09 -14.10
CA ALA A 133 -9.87 3.50 -14.63
C ALA A 133 -11.16 4.26 -14.26
N ALA A 134 -11.10 5.27 -13.37
CA ALA A 134 -12.28 6.03 -13.00
C ALA A 134 -12.72 6.98 -14.11
N VAL A 135 -14.04 7.05 -14.29
CA VAL A 135 -14.69 7.94 -15.24
C VAL A 135 -15.12 9.22 -14.54
N ILE A 136 -14.78 10.37 -15.13
CA ILE A 136 -15.36 11.67 -14.78
C ILE A 136 -16.47 11.97 -15.78
N LEU A 137 -17.69 12.18 -15.27
CA LEU A 137 -18.87 12.52 -16.05
C LEU A 137 -19.33 13.94 -15.71
N GLN A 138 -19.14 14.87 -16.64
CA GLN A 138 -19.68 16.23 -16.57
C GLN A 138 -21.01 16.29 -17.33
N LEU A 139 -22.13 16.40 -16.62
CA LEU A 139 -23.47 16.22 -17.20
C LEU A 139 -23.82 17.33 -18.21
N GLY A 140 -23.58 18.59 -17.86
CA GLY A 140 -23.87 19.75 -18.69
C GLY A 140 -23.08 19.75 -20.00
N ASP A 141 -21.79 19.40 -19.96
CA ASP A 141 -20.94 19.28 -21.15
C ASP A 141 -21.40 18.20 -22.14
N LYS A 142 -22.24 17.26 -21.68
CA LYS A 142 -22.84 16.21 -22.51
C LYS A 142 -24.27 16.54 -22.96
N THR A 143 -24.86 17.60 -22.43
CA THR A 143 -26.27 17.95 -22.65
C THR A 143 -26.42 19.20 -23.51
N VAL A 144 -25.52 20.16 -23.36
CA VAL A 144 -25.57 21.48 -24.00
C VAL A 144 -24.54 21.53 -25.12
N THR A 145 -24.91 22.04 -26.31
CA THR A 145 -23.93 22.26 -27.38
C THR A 145 -23.17 23.57 -27.15
N PRO A 146 -21.95 23.75 -27.69
CA PRO A 146 -21.17 24.97 -27.48
C PRO A 146 -21.84 26.26 -27.98
N GLU A 147 -22.93 26.17 -28.74
CA GLU A 147 -23.66 27.31 -29.30
C GLU A 147 -24.80 27.83 -28.41
N GLN A 148 -25.09 27.16 -27.29
CA GLN A 148 -26.14 27.53 -26.33
C GLN A 148 -25.55 28.15 -25.06
#